data_AF-A0A1C6BZM4-F1
#
_entry.id   AF-A0A1C6BZM4-F1
#
_cell.length_a   1.000
_cell.length_b   1.000
_cell.length_c   1.000
_cell.angle_alpha   90.00
_cell.angle_beta   90.00
_cell.angle_gamma   90.00
#
_symmetry.space_group_name_H-M   'P 1'
#
loop_
_entity.id
_entity.type
_entity.pdbx_description
1 polymer ?
#
loop_
_entity_poly.entity_id
_entity_poly.type
_entity_poly.pdbx_seq_one_letter_code
_entity_poly.pdbx_strand_id
1 'polypeptide(L)'
;MRKVIKRDGREVEFDKNKIINAIRKANKESEANGEKTLSEIEISNIANRIASKIKYGKINYSVEDIQDMNEEYINSYGCFKLAKRYTLYRYKRSLVRKGNTTDDAILSLIDLNNEEIKQENSNKNSTIIPTQRDYMAGEVSKDLTDRLLLPQDIVEADKEGIIHFHDKDYFAQHTYNCCLCNLEDMLQNGTVISGTMIEKPHSFSTACTIATQIIAQVASSQYGLRTAVSKQC
;
A
#
# COMPACT_ATOMS: atom_id res chain seq x y z
N MET A 1 19.97 -21.60 -25.20
CA MET A 1 19.72 -21.05 -23.84
C MET A 1 18.37 -21.54 -23.36
N ARG A 2 18.20 -21.76 -22.05
CA ARG A 2 16.92 -22.25 -21.50
C ARG A 2 16.10 -21.09 -20.93
N LYS A 3 14.79 -21.18 -21.08
CA LYS A 3 13.85 -20.17 -20.61
C LYS A 3 13.33 -20.54 -19.21
N VAL A 4 12.88 -19.53 -18.49
CA VAL A 4 12.25 -19.63 -17.17
C VAL A 4 10.89 -18.95 -17.23
N ILE A 5 9.93 -19.52 -16.51
CA ILE A 5 8.55 -19.04 -16.49
C ILE A 5 8.43 -17.95 -15.43
N LYS A 6 8.04 -16.73 -15.83
CA LYS A 6 7.70 -15.65 -14.91
C LYS A 6 6.31 -15.87 -14.31
N ARG A 7 6.02 -15.12 -13.23
CA ARG A 7 4.71 -15.13 -12.54
C ARG A 7 3.51 -14.80 -13.44
N ASP A 8 3.74 -14.03 -14.49
CA ASP A 8 2.73 -13.66 -15.50
C ASP A 8 2.61 -14.71 -16.63
N GLY A 9 3.22 -15.89 -16.46
CA GLY A 9 3.24 -16.97 -17.44
C GLY A 9 4.22 -16.77 -18.59
N ARG A 10 4.87 -15.59 -18.73
CA ARG A 10 5.81 -15.35 -19.83
C ARG A 10 7.09 -16.14 -19.64
N GLU A 11 7.56 -16.73 -20.73
CA GLU A 11 8.88 -17.34 -20.78
C GLU A 11 9.96 -16.31 -21.11
N VAL A 12 10.99 -16.22 -20.27
CA VAL A 12 12.14 -15.34 -20.51
C VAL A 12 13.45 -16.09 -20.42
N GLU A 13 14.51 -15.57 -21.04
CA GLU A 13 15.82 -16.16 -20.91
C GLU A 13 16.32 -16.14 -19.46
N PHE A 14 16.88 -17.28 -19.04
CA PHE A 14 17.52 -17.38 -17.74
C PHE A 14 18.80 -16.53 -17.69
N ASP A 15 18.92 -15.72 -16.64
CA ASP A 15 20.10 -14.90 -16.36
C ASP A 15 20.60 -15.17 -14.94
N LYS A 16 21.75 -15.83 -14.84
CA LYS A 16 22.39 -16.17 -13.55
C LYS A 16 22.78 -14.94 -12.74
N ASN A 17 23.05 -13.80 -13.37
CA ASN A 17 23.47 -12.59 -12.66
C ASN A 17 22.34 -12.04 -11.78
N LYS A 18 21.08 -12.32 -12.12
CA LYS A 18 19.93 -11.95 -11.27
C LYS A 18 19.93 -12.70 -9.94
N ILE A 19 20.40 -13.95 -9.92
CA ILE A 19 20.56 -14.72 -8.68
C ILE A 19 21.66 -14.09 -7.83
N ILE A 20 22.85 -13.89 -8.42
CA ILE A 20 24.01 -13.30 -7.74
C ILE A 20 23.64 -11.96 -7.11
N ASN A 21 23.02 -11.07 -7.88
CA ASN A 21 22.63 -9.74 -7.39
C ASN A 21 21.58 -9.78 -6.29
N ALA A 22 20.64 -10.74 -6.33
CA ALA A 22 19.64 -10.89 -5.27
C ALA A 22 20.26 -11.39 -3.97
N ILE A 23 21.14 -12.39 -4.04
CA ILE A 23 21.85 -12.91 -2.86
C ILE A 23 22.76 -11.83 -2.28
N ARG A 24 23.55 -11.12 -3.11
CA ARG A 24 24.42 -10.01 -2.66
C ARG A 24 23.67 -8.94 -1.86
N LYS A 25 22.43 -8.59 -2.26
CA LYS A 25 21.63 -7.62 -1.52
C LYS A 25 21.25 -8.11 -0.13
N ALA A 26 20.81 -9.36 -0.02
CA ALA A 26 20.53 -10.00 1.27
C ALA A 26 21.81 -10.16 2.12
N ASN A 27 22.95 -10.39 1.45
CA ASN A 27 24.26 -10.51 2.08
C ASN A 27 24.70 -9.21 2.73
N LYS A 28 24.58 -8.08 2.02
CA LYS A 28 24.88 -6.74 2.57
C LYS A 28 24.03 -6.43 3.80
N GLU A 29 22.75 -6.80 3.76
CA GLU A 29 21.87 -6.62 4.92
C GLU A 29 22.30 -7.51 6.09
N SER A 30 22.65 -8.76 5.83
CA SER A 30 23.14 -9.70 6.86
C SER A 30 24.47 -9.23 7.47
N GLU A 31 25.38 -8.72 6.64
CA GLU A 31 26.67 -8.14 7.05
C GLU A 31 26.47 -6.94 7.98
N ALA A 32 25.58 -6.02 7.62
CA ALA A 32 25.25 -4.87 8.47
C ALA A 32 24.67 -5.27 9.84
N ASN A 33 24.09 -6.47 9.95
CA ASN A 33 23.56 -7.03 11.19
C ASN A 33 24.55 -7.95 11.93
N GLY A 34 25.80 -8.07 11.45
CA GLY A 34 26.81 -8.95 12.05
C GLY A 34 26.49 -10.44 11.93
N GLU A 35 25.69 -10.82 10.93
CA GLU A 35 25.24 -12.20 10.72
C GLU A 35 26.17 -12.94 9.75
N LYS A 36 26.17 -14.28 9.82
CA LYS A 36 26.95 -15.11 8.89
C LYS A 36 26.50 -14.84 7.45
N THR A 37 27.46 -14.54 6.59
CA THR A 37 27.26 -14.26 5.17
C THR A 37 27.93 -15.32 4.29
N LEU A 38 27.63 -15.26 2.99
CA LEU A 38 28.33 -16.04 1.96
C LEU A 38 29.47 -15.24 1.35
N SER A 39 30.59 -15.88 1.05
CA SER A 39 31.64 -15.32 0.20
C SER A 39 31.17 -15.19 -1.25
N GLU A 40 31.85 -14.35 -2.04
CA GLU A 40 31.57 -14.19 -3.46
C GLU A 40 31.73 -15.49 -4.27
N ILE A 41 32.64 -16.36 -3.83
CA ILE A 41 32.84 -17.70 -4.42
C ILE A 41 31.62 -18.57 -4.14
N GLU A 42 31.11 -18.59 -2.91
CA GLU A 42 29.92 -19.36 -2.53
C GLU A 42 28.67 -18.87 -3.26
N ILE A 43 28.46 -17.56 -3.36
CA ILE A 43 27.36 -16.98 -4.14
C ILE A 43 27.44 -17.42 -5.60
N SER A 44 28.63 -17.37 -6.19
CA SER A 44 28.87 -17.81 -7.57
C SER A 44 28.61 -19.31 -7.74
N ASN A 45 28.98 -20.13 -6.76
CA ASN A 45 28.73 -21.57 -6.76
C ASN A 45 27.23 -21.89 -6.72
N ILE A 46 26.46 -21.20 -5.88
CA ILE A 46 24.99 -21.33 -5.83
C ILE A 46 24.39 -21.01 -7.21
N ALA A 47 24.76 -19.86 -7.78
CA ALA A 47 24.26 -19.43 -9.08
C ALA A 47 24.61 -20.44 -10.20
N ASN A 48 25.84 -20.98 -10.19
CA ASN A 48 26.28 -21.98 -11.17
C ASN A 48 25.56 -23.33 -11.00
N ARG A 49 25.27 -23.75 -9.76
CA ARG A 49 24.49 -24.97 -9.47
C ARG A 49 23.07 -24.85 -9.98
N ILE A 50 22.39 -23.73 -9.70
CA ILE A 50 21.04 -23.47 -10.21
C ILE A 50 21.04 -23.39 -11.74
N ALA A 51 22.01 -22.67 -12.33
CA ALA A 51 22.17 -22.59 -13.77
C ALA A 51 22.33 -23.98 -14.41
N SER A 52 23.08 -24.88 -13.77
CA SER A 52 23.28 -26.26 -14.23
C SER A 52 21.99 -27.08 -14.11
N LYS A 53 21.28 -27.00 -12.98
CA LYS A 53 19.96 -27.63 -12.78
C LYS A 53 18.96 -27.19 -13.84
N ILE A 54 18.91 -25.89 -14.14
CA ILE A 54 18.05 -25.35 -15.18
C ILE A 54 18.52 -25.84 -16.55
N LYS A 55 19.81 -25.82 -16.86
CA LYS A 55 20.34 -26.23 -18.17
C LYS A 55 20.10 -27.71 -18.48
N TYR A 56 20.21 -28.59 -17.50
CA TYR A 56 20.14 -30.05 -17.70
C TYR A 56 18.86 -30.71 -17.16
N GLY A 57 17.98 -29.96 -16.46
CA GLY A 57 16.70 -30.48 -15.96
C GLY A 57 15.78 -30.99 -17.08
N LYS A 58 14.69 -31.67 -16.72
CA LYS A 58 13.69 -32.14 -17.71
C LYS A 58 12.39 -31.32 -17.70
N ILE A 59 12.26 -30.41 -16.73
CA ILE A 59 11.10 -29.56 -16.53
C ILE A 59 11.43 -28.10 -16.83
N ASN A 60 10.39 -27.31 -17.10
CA ASN A 60 10.50 -25.86 -17.10
C ASN A 60 10.46 -25.36 -15.66
N TYR A 61 11.37 -24.45 -15.32
CA TYR A 61 11.44 -23.87 -13.98
C TYR A 61 10.76 -22.51 -13.95
N SER A 62 9.96 -22.31 -12.93
CA SER A 62 9.38 -21.01 -12.59
C SER A 62 10.41 -20.13 -11.87
N VAL A 63 10.11 -18.83 -11.80
CA VAL A 63 10.88 -17.90 -10.95
C VAL A 63 10.72 -18.20 -9.46
N GLU A 64 9.66 -18.89 -9.02
CA GLU A 64 9.51 -19.33 -7.62
C GLU A 64 10.41 -20.52 -7.32
N ASP A 65 10.48 -21.51 -8.22
CA ASP A 65 11.36 -22.66 -8.05
C ASP A 65 12.83 -22.22 -7.88
N ILE A 66 13.23 -21.17 -8.60
CA ILE A 66 14.56 -20.58 -8.49
C ILE A 66 14.76 -19.88 -7.13
N GLN A 67 13.73 -19.26 -6.58
CA GLN A 67 13.78 -18.64 -5.26
C GLN A 67 13.90 -19.70 -4.18
N ASP A 68 13.11 -20.77 -4.24
CA ASP A 68 13.17 -21.89 -3.31
C ASP A 68 14.54 -22.56 -3.34
N MET A 69 15.09 -22.80 -4.53
CA MET A 69 16.45 -23.32 -4.68
C MET A 69 17.50 -22.39 -4.08
N ASN A 70 17.35 -21.06 -4.22
CA ASN A 70 18.28 -20.12 -3.59
C ASN A 70 18.22 -20.23 -2.07
N GLU A 71 17.02 -20.27 -1.48
CA GLU A 71 16.84 -20.39 -0.04
C GLU A 71 17.44 -21.71 0.48
N GLU A 72 17.14 -22.84 -0.18
CA GLU A 72 17.68 -24.16 0.13
C GLU A 72 19.22 -24.15 0.11
N TYR A 73 19.82 -23.60 -0.95
CA TYR A 73 21.27 -23.54 -1.06
C TYR A 73 21.90 -22.62 -0.02
N ILE A 74 21.34 -21.44 0.25
CA ILE A 74 21.84 -20.54 1.31
C ILE A 74 21.81 -21.26 2.68
N ASN A 75 20.71 -21.97 2.97
CA ASN A 75 20.57 -22.77 4.19
C ASN A 75 21.61 -23.90 4.26
N SER A 76 21.96 -24.53 3.14
CA SER A 76 22.97 -25.61 3.11
C SER A 76 24.38 -25.14 3.53
N TYR A 77 24.68 -23.84 3.40
CA TYR A 77 25.91 -23.22 3.93
C TYR A 77 25.79 -22.81 5.41
N GLY A 78 24.68 -23.15 6.08
CA GLY A 78 24.38 -22.78 7.47
C GLY A 78 24.07 -21.30 7.66
N CYS A 79 23.69 -20.58 6.59
CA CYS A 79 23.42 -19.15 6.62
C CYS A 79 21.92 -18.86 6.79
N PHE A 80 21.29 -19.40 7.84
CA PHE A 80 19.82 -19.34 8.03
C PHE A 80 19.25 -17.93 8.11
N LYS A 81 19.94 -17.02 8.80
CA LYS A 81 19.50 -15.62 8.91
C LYS A 81 19.53 -14.91 7.56
N LEU A 82 20.58 -15.15 6.77
CA LEU A 82 20.70 -14.66 5.39
C LEU A 82 19.57 -15.21 4.51
N ALA A 83 19.24 -16.49 4.61
CA ALA A 83 18.12 -17.09 3.88
C ALA A 83 16.81 -16.37 4.20
N LYS A 84 16.52 -16.15 5.49
CA LYS A 84 15.33 -15.39 5.93
C LYS A 84 15.31 -13.97 5.35
N ARG A 85 16.45 -13.27 5.34
CA ARG A 85 16.55 -11.92 4.75
C ARG A 85 16.40 -11.94 3.24
N TYR A 86 16.93 -12.96 2.56
CA TYR A 86 16.71 -13.16 1.13
C TYR A 86 15.21 -13.31 0.84
N THR A 87 14.50 -14.18 1.57
CA THR A 87 13.05 -14.37 1.42
C THR A 87 12.29 -13.08 1.68
N LEU A 88 12.64 -12.34 2.74
CA LEU A 88 12.03 -11.04 3.03
C LEU A 88 12.32 -9.99 1.95
N TYR A 89 13.55 -9.91 1.44
CA TYR A 89 13.92 -9.02 0.34
C TYR A 89 13.09 -9.33 -0.91
N ARG A 90 12.92 -10.61 -1.24
CA ARG A 90 12.12 -11.08 -2.38
C ARG A 90 10.65 -10.75 -2.20
N TYR A 91 10.11 -10.95 -1.01
CA TYR A 91 8.74 -10.57 -0.65
C TYR A 91 8.51 -9.06 -0.79
N LYS A 92 9.41 -8.23 -0.25
CA LYS A 92 9.36 -6.77 -0.44
C LYS A 92 9.40 -6.39 -1.92
N ARG A 93 10.26 -7.05 -2.72
CA ARG A 93 10.35 -6.80 -4.18
C ARG A 93 9.11 -7.30 -4.95
N SER A 94 8.39 -8.31 -4.46
CA SER A 94 7.09 -8.70 -5.03
C SER A 94 6.00 -7.71 -4.66
N LEU A 95 5.99 -7.19 -3.44
CA LEU A 95 5.04 -6.13 -3.03
C LEU A 95 5.22 -4.87 -3.88
N VAL A 96 6.46 -4.41 -4.09
CA VAL A 96 6.75 -3.27 -4.97
C VAL A 96 6.29 -3.51 -6.41
N ARG A 97 6.34 -4.75 -6.91
CA ARG A 97 5.88 -5.08 -8.27
C ARG A 97 4.36 -5.26 -8.36
N LYS A 98 3.70 -5.65 -7.26
CA LYS A 98 2.24 -5.61 -7.16
C LYS A 98 1.74 -4.15 -7.14
N GLY A 99 2.51 -3.21 -6.59
CA GLY A 99 2.23 -1.77 -6.63
C GLY A 99 2.32 -1.10 -8.02
N ASN A 100 2.36 -1.85 -9.12
CA ASN A 100 2.29 -1.29 -10.48
C ASN A 100 0.85 -1.29 -11.05
N THR A 101 -0.14 -1.94 -10.41
CA THR A 101 -1.54 -1.90 -10.86
C THR A 101 -2.26 -0.63 -10.42
N THR A 102 -1.76 0.03 -9.38
CA THR A 102 -2.26 1.33 -8.90
C THR A 102 -2.07 2.41 -9.97
N ASP A 103 -0.96 2.37 -10.70
CA ASP A 103 -0.68 3.31 -11.79
C ASP A 103 -1.72 3.16 -12.91
N ASP A 104 -2.06 1.93 -13.31
CA ASP A 104 -3.09 1.67 -14.32
C ASP A 104 -4.49 2.13 -13.84
N ALA A 105 -4.81 1.90 -12.56
CA ALA A 105 -6.05 2.39 -11.95
C ALA A 105 -6.11 3.92 -11.93
N ILE A 106 -5.03 4.59 -11.50
CA ILE A 106 -4.90 6.05 -11.49
C ILE A 106 -4.97 6.62 -12.92
N LEU A 107 -4.33 5.99 -13.90
CA LEU A 107 -4.39 6.40 -15.30
C LEU A 107 -5.82 6.24 -15.85
N SER A 108 -6.51 5.15 -15.51
CA SER A 108 -7.91 4.94 -15.90
C SER A 108 -8.87 5.99 -15.31
N LEU A 109 -8.54 6.53 -14.13
CA LEU A 109 -9.26 7.65 -13.50
C LEU A 109 -9.03 8.97 -14.23
N ILE A 110 -7.78 9.25 -14.59
CA ILE A 110 -7.40 10.46 -15.35
C ILE A 110 -8.08 10.46 -16.72
N ASP A 111 -8.14 9.29 -17.37
CA ASP A 111 -8.77 9.14 -18.68
C ASP A 111 -10.31 9.05 -18.62
N LEU A 112 -10.92 9.18 -17.44
CA LEU A 112 -12.38 9.08 -17.22
C LEU A 112 -13.01 7.76 -17.70
N ASN A 113 -12.21 6.70 -17.85
CA ASN A 113 -12.61 5.44 -18.48
C ASN A 113 -13.08 4.37 -17.49
N ASN A 114 -13.01 4.63 -16.17
CA ASN A 114 -13.39 3.67 -15.15
C ASN A 114 -14.84 3.87 -14.68
N GLU A 115 -15.77 3.07 -15.19
CA GLU A 115 -17.20 3.13 -14.82
C GLU A 115 -17.47 2.68 -13.38
N GLU A 116 -16.67 1.77 -12.84
CA GLU A 116 -16.86 1.20 -11.49
C GLU A 116 -16.59 2.25 -10.41
N ILE A 117 -15.52 3.03 -10.55
CA ILE A 117 -15.19 4.13 -9.63
C ILE A 117 -16.18 5.30 -9.76
N LYS A 118 -16.78 5.50 -10.94
CA LYS A 118 -17.87 6.50 -11.10
C LYS A 118 -19.11 6.13 -10.27
N GLN A 119 -19.35 4.85 -10.00
CA GLN A 119 -20.54 4.38 -9.31
C GLN A 119 -20.34 4.08 -7.82
N GLU A 120 -19.10 3.99 -7.33
CA GLU A 120 -18.79 3.70 -5.93
C GLU A 120 -19.31 4.79 -4.96
N ASN A 121 -19.37 6.05 -5.40
CA ASN A 121 -19.83 7.16 -4.56
C ASN A 121 -20.87 8.03 -5.28
N SER A 122 -22.15 7.73 -5.09
CA SER A 122 -23.29 8.41 -5.73
C SER A 122 -23.34 9.93 -5.49
N ASN A 123 -22.61 10.42 -4.49
CA ASN A 123 -22.60 11.82 -4.06
C ASN A 123 -21.44 12.64 -4.64
N LYS A 124 -20.49 12.03 -5.35
CA LYS A 124 -19.30 12.70 -5.91
C LYS A 124 -19.36 12.76 -7.43
N ASN A 125 -19.31 13.97 -8.00
CA ASN A 125 -19.22 14.14 -9.45
C ASN A 125 -17.81 13.80 -9.94
N SER A 126 -17.65 12.64 -10.58
CA SER A 126 -16.36 12.10 -11.03
C SER A 126 -15.64 12.95 -12.09
N THR A 127 -16.32 13.94 -12.68
CA THR A 127 -15.75 14.78 -13.75
C THR A 127 -15.09 16.06 -13.24
N ILE A 128 -15.31 16.45 -11.96
CA ILE A 128 -14.68 17.65 -11.41
C ILE A 128 -13.30 17.34 -10.81
N ILE A 129 -12.36 18.25 -11.02
CA ILE A 129 -10.95 18.09 -10.60
C ILE A 129 -10.78 17.72 -9.12
N PRO A 130 -11.50 18.33 -8.14
CA PRO A 130 -11.35 17.94 -6.74
C PRO A 130 -11.69 16.48 -6.49
N THR A 131 -12.73 15.96 -7.16
CA THR A 131 -13.16 14.57 -7.06
C THR A 131 -12.16 13.63 -7.71
N GLN A 132 -11.59 13.99 -8.87
CA GLN A 132 -10.53 13.19 -9.48
C GLN A 132 -9.29 13.08 -8.58
N ARG A 133 -8.87 14.19 -7.96
CA ARG A 133 -7.75 14.20 -7.01
C ARG A 133 -8.02 13.33 -5.79
N ASP A 134 -9.24 13.37 -5.28
CA ASP A 134 -9.69 12.54 -4.17
C ASP A 134 -9.71 11.06 -4.56
N TYR A 135 -10.23 10.69 -5.73
CA TYR A 135 -10.16 9.30 -6.23
C TYR A 135 -8.72 8.81 -6.42
N MET A 136 -7.81 9.64 -6.94
CA MET A 136 -6.40 9.26 -7.05
C MET A 136 -5.78 8.97 -5.68
N ALA A 137 -6.08 9.80 -4.67
CA ALA A 137 -5.62 9.56 -3.30
C ALA A 137 -6.27 8.30 -2.69
N GLY A 138 -7.55 8.07 -2.99
CA GLY A 138 -8.33 6.92 -2.56
C GLY A 138 -7.76 5.60 -3.08
N GLU A 139 -7.45 5.51 -4.38
CA GLU A 139 -6.86 4.30 -4.97
C GLU A 139 -5.47 3.99 -4.40
N VAL A 140 -4.65 5.01 -4.16
CA VAL A 140 -3.38 4.84 -3.45
C VAL A 140 -3.60 4.33 -2.02
N SER A 141 -4.59 4.85 -1.31
CA SER A 141 -4.93 4.38 0.04
C SER A 141 -5.41 2.93 0.03
N LYS A 142 -6.31 2.54 -0.87
CA LYS A 142 -6.81 1.16 -0.99
C LYS A 142 -5.65 0.18 -1.21
N ASP A 143 -4.75 0.51 -2.14
CA ASP A 143 -3.58 -0.32 -2.45
C ASP A 143 -2.60 -0.44 -1.27
N LEU A 144 -2.32 0.67 -0.57
CA LEU A 144 -1.50 0.63 0.65
C LEU A 144 -2.17 -0.18 1.76
N THR A 145 -3.48 -0.03 1.90
CA THR A 145 -4.29 -0.71 2.92
C THR A 145 -4.23 -2.22 2.73
N ASP A 146 -4.44 -2.69 1.50
CA ASP A 146 -4.34 -4.11 1.13
C ASP A 146 -2.95 -4.69 1.29
N ARG A 147 -1.91 -3.95 0.90
CA ARG A 147 -0.57 -4.52 0.80
C ARG A 147 0.22 -4.44 2.10
N LEU A 148 -0.05 -3.44 2.94
CA LEU A 148 0.84 -3.05 4.03
C LEU A 148 0.13 -2.81 5.36
N LEU A 149 -1.12 -2.30 5.37
CA LEU A 149 -1.75 -1.85 6.60
C LEU A 149 -2.63 -2.92 7.25
N LEU A 150 -3.41 -3.66 6.46
CA LEU A 150 -4.29 -4.71 6.99
C LEU A 150 -3.60 -6.08 7.05
N PRO A 151 -3.95 -6.90 8.06
CA PRO A 151 -3.66 -8.33 8.05
C PRO A 151 -4.22 -9.03 6.81
N GLN A 152 -3.48 -9.99 6.27
CA GLN A 152 -3.79 -10.62 4.99
C GLN A 152 -5.09 -11.43 5.02
N ASP A 153 -5.42 -12.05 6.16
CA ASP A 153 -6.68 -12.76 6.40
C ASP A 153 -7.90 -11.84 6.33
N ILE A 154 -7.77 -10.60 6.83
CA ILE A 154 -8.83 -9.58 6.73
C ILE A 154 -9.01 -9.13 5.27
N VAL A 155 -7.90 -8.92 4.56
CA VAL A 155 -7.92 -8.53 3.13
C VAL A 155 -8.59 -9.61 2.27
N GLU A 156 -8.31 -10.87 2.54
CA GLU A 156 -8.91 -12.01 1.82
C GLU A 156 -10.40 -12.12 2.12
N ALA A 157 -10.80 -12.01 3.39
CA ALA A 157 -12.21 -12.03 3.78
C ALA A 157 -13.03 -10.89 3.16
N ASP A 158 -12.45 -9.68 3.03
CA ASP A 158 -13.07 -8.52 2.35
C ASP A 158 -13.23 -8.78 0.84
N LYS A 159 -12.21 -9.37 0.19
CA LYS A 159 -12.24 -9.71 -1.25
C LYS A 159 -13.21 -10.83 -1.59
N GLU A 160 -13.40 -11.78 -0.68
CA GLU A 160 -14.36 -12.86 -0.81
C GLU A 160 -15.79 -12.44 -0.43
N GLY A 161 -15.98 -11.21 0.08
CA GLY A 161 -17.27 -10.70 0.51
C GLY A 161 -17.78 -11.33 1.82
N ILE A 162 -16.91 -12.00 2.58
CA ILE A 162 -17.23 -12.55 3.91
C ILE A 162 -17.41 -11.39 4.90
N ILE A 163 -16.58 -10.37 4.78
CA ILE A 163 -16.70 -9.10 5.48
C ILE A 163 -16.67 -7.95 4.47
N HIS A 164 -16.93 -6.74 4.93
CA HIS A 164 -16.69 -5.52 4.17
C HIS A 164 -15.94 -4.52 5.05
N PHE A 165 -14.72 -4.18 4.63
CA PHE A 165 -13.91 -3.17 5.31
C PHE A 165 -14.27 -1.78 4.76
N HIS A 166 -15.05 -1.05 5.55
CA HIS A 166 -15.52 0.29 5.18
C HIS A 166 -14.39 1.31 5.05
N ASP A 167 -14.57 2.27 4.12
CA ASP A 167 -13.74 3.48 3.97
C ASP A 167 -12.23 3.22 3.77
N LYS A 168 -11.93 2.12 3.07
CA LYS A 168 -10.56 1.66 2.76
C LYS A 168 -9.73 2.69 1.98
N ASP A 169 -10.39 3.52 1.19
CA ASP A 169 -9.85 4.67 0.46
C ASP A 169 -9.41 5.85 1.38
N TYR A 170 -9.79 5.82 2.65
CA TYR A 170 -9.39 6.81 3.66
C TYR A 170 -8.55 6.22 4.82
N PHE A 171 -8.32 4.91 4.83
CA PHE A 171 -7.67 4.23 5.95
C PHE A 171 -6.19 4.62 6.12
N ALA A 172 -5.46 4.84 5.04
CA ALA A 172 -4.03 5.19 5.09
C ALA A 172 -3.78 6.55 5.76
N GLN A 173 -4.77 7.45 5.75
CA GLN A 173 -4.69 8.80 6.28
C GLN A 173 -4.90 8.85 7.81
N HIS A 174 -5.19 7.73 8.48
CA HIS A 174 -5.38 7.65 9.94
C HIS A 174 -6.43 8.65 10.48
N THR A 175 -7.51 8.83 9.74
CA THR A 175 -8.61 9.75 10.06
C THR A 175 -9.75 9.00 10.76
N TYR A 176 -10.71 9.75 11.29
CA TYR A 176 -11.89 9.23 11.98
C TYR A 176 -13.11 9.27 11.05
N ASN A 177 -14.11 8.44 11.33
CA ASN A 177 -15.33 8.36 10.53
C ASN A 177 -16.22 9.59 10.74
N CYS A 178 -17.04 9.59 11.79
CA CYS A 178 -17.97 10.65 12.10
C CYS A 178 -17.66 11.26 13.47
N CYS A 179 -17.97 12.54 13.62
CA CYS A 179 -18.03 13.20 14.92
C CYS A 179 -19.26 14.11 15.03
N LEU A 180 -19.64 14.40 16.27
CA LEU A 180 -20.63 15.42 16.60
C LEU A 180 -19.89 16.70 16.99
N CYS A 181 -19.91 17.70 16.12
CA CYS A 181 -19.28 18.99 16.40
C CYS A 181 -20.08 19.75 17.47
N ASN A 182 -19.43 20.07 18.58
CA ASN A 182 -20.00 20.91 19.63
C ASN A 182 -19.95 22.39 19.23
N LEU A 183 -20.79 22.80 18.28
CA LEU A 183 -20.83 24.18 17.79
C LEU A 183 -21.16 25.18 18.90
N GLU A 184 -21.95 24.77 19.90
CA GLU A 184 -22.27 25.64 21.04
C GLU A 184 -20.99 26.06 21.77
N ASP A 185 -20.17 25.10 22.18
CA ASP A 185 -18.91 25.38 22.86
C ASP A 185 -17.96 26.21 21.99
N MET A 186 -17.78 25.80 20.73
CA MET A 186 -16.87 26.48 19.80
C MET A 186 -17.29 27.93 19.51
N LEU A 187 -18.59 28.23 19.50
CA LEU A 187 -19.11 29.58 19.29
C LEU A 187 -19.17 30.40 20.59
N GLN A 188 -19.39 29.77 21.76
CA GLN A 188 -19.47 30.49 23.03
C GLN A 188 -18.10 30.79 23.65
N ASN A 189 -17.15 29.86 23.52
CA ASN A 189 -15.84 29.94 24.16
C ASN A 189 -14.71 30.27 23.16
N GLY A 190 -15.05 30.38 21.87
CA GLY A 190 -14.09 30.56 20.79
C GLY A 190 -13.46 29.23 20.35
N THR A 191 -12.79 29.25 19.21
CA THR A 191 -12.15 28.07 18.62
C THR A 191 -10.94 28.47 17.79
N VAL A 192 -10.01 27.53 17.56
CA VAL A 192 -8.90 27.74 16.62
C VAL A 192 -9.28 27.16 15.26
N ILE A 193 -9.18 27.97 14.21
CA ILE A 193 -9.35 27.55 12.81
C ILE A 193 -8.06 27.84 12.07
N SER A 194 -7.42 26.79 11.53
CA SER A 194 -6.17 26.88 10.76
C SER A 194 -5.07 27.68 11.47
N GLY A 195 -4.92 27.48 12.78
CA GLY A 195 -3.92 28.16 13.62
C GLY A 195 -4.31 29.57 14.10
N THR A 196 -5.47 30.09 13.68
CA THR A 196 -5.97 31.40 14.13
C THR A 196 -7.04 31.23 15.20
N MET A 197 -6.90 31.94 16.33
CA MET A 197 -7.95 31.99 17.36
C MET A 197 -9.13 32.84 16.85
N ILE A 198 -10.31 32.24 16.88
CA ILE A 198 -11.59 32.87 16.55
C ILE A 198 -12.35 33.05 17.86
N GLU A 199 -12.59 34.30 18.23
CA GLU A 199 -13.34 34.64 19.43
C GLU A 199 -14.85 34.47 19.23
N LYS A 200 -15.60 34.59 20.33
CA LYS A 200 -17.06 34.55 20.32
C LYS A 200 -17.65 35.58 19.33
N PRO A 201 -18.52 35.17 18.40
CA PRO A 201 -19.15 36.10 17.47
C PRO A 201 -20.10 37.07 18.19
N HIS A 202 -20.07 38.34 17.78
CA HIS A 202 -20.95 39.40 18.30
C HIS A 202 -22.16 39.68 17.39
N SER A 203 -22.33 38.90 16.32
CA SER A 203 -23.51 38.99 15.45
C SER A 203 -23.90 37.60 14.94
N PHE A 204 -25.19 37.43 14.64
CA PHE A 204 -25.70 36.19 14.04
C PHE A 204 -25.02 35.87 12.71
N SER A 205 -24.81 36.87 11.85
CA SER A 205 -24.14 36.68 10.56
C SER A 205 -22.69 36.17 10.75
N THR A 206 -21.96 36.73 11.71
CA THR A 206 -20.60 36.29 12.03
C THR A 206 -20.61 34.86 12.57
N ALA A 207 -21.57 34.51 13.43
CA ALA A 207 -21.73 33.15 13.93
C ALA A 207 -21.98 32.13 12.81
N CYS A 208 -22.85 32.44 11.85
CA CYS A 208 -23.11 31.59 10.69
C CYS A 208 -21.85 31.39 9.83
N THR A 209 -21.07 32.46 9.61
CA THR A 209 -19.81 32.38 8.85
C THR A 209 -18.81 31.45 9.56
N ILE A 210 -18.62 31.62 10.87
CA ILE A 210 -17.71 30.78 11.66
C ILE A 210 -18.19 29.33 11.68
N ALA A 211 -19.48 29.08 11.90
CA ALA A 211 -20.04 27.74 11.86
C ALA A 211 -19.80 27.04 10.51
N THR A 212 -19.95 27.76 9.40
CA THR A 212 -19.67 27.23 8.06
C THR A 212 -18.20 26.87 7.89
N GLN A 213 -17.28 27.70 8.41
CA GLN A 213 -15.84 27.41 8.39
C GLN A 213 -15.49 26.19 9.24
N ILE A 214 -16.04 26.09 10.46
CA ILE A 214 -15.88 24.92 11.34
C ILE A 214 -16.32 23.65 10.60
N ILE A 215 -17.54 23.66 10.05
CA ILE A 215 -18.10 22.50 9.35
C ILE A 215 -17.25 22.10 8.14
N ALA A 216 -16.73 23.08 7.38
CA ALA A 216 -15.87 22.81 6.23
C ALA A 216 -14.52 22.18 6.63
N GLN A 217 -13.91 22.66 7.72
CA GLN A 217 -12.63 22.12 8.21
C GLN A 217 -12.77 20.72 8.78
N VAL A 218 -13.80 20.49 9.60
CA VAL A 218 -14.08 19.16 10.14
C VAL A 218 -14.35 18.16 9.01
N ALA A 219 -15.12 18.56 8.00
CA ALA A 219 -15.38 17.72 6.84
C ALA A 219 -14.13 17.35 6.04
N SER A 220 -13.14 18.23 6.02
CA SER A 220 -11.88 17.98 5.33
C SER A 220 -10.93 17.10 6.14
N SER A 221 -11.30 16.77 7.39
CA SER A 221 -10.48 16.02 8.35
C SER A 221 -11.07 14.66 8.74
N GLN A 222 -12.23 14.28 8.19
CA GLN A 222 -12.94 13.04 8.44
C GLN A 222 -13.61 12.54 7.14
N TYR A 223 -13.92 11.25 7.03
CA TYR A 223 -14.55 10.69 5.82
C TYR A 223 -16.05 10.42 5.94
N GLY A 224 -16.61 10.51 7.15
CA GLY A 224 -18.02 10.23 7.42
C GLY A 224 -18.97 11.44 7.42
N LEU A 225 -20.26 11.12 7.59
CA LEU A 225 -21.36 12.09 7.70
C LEU A 225 -21.19 13.06 8.88
N ARG A 226 -21.81 14.23 8.75
CA ARG A 226 -21.72 15.33 9.73
C ARG A 226 -23.09 15.60 10.32
N THR A 227 -23.16 15.66 11.65
CA THR A 227 -24.33 16.19 12.35
C THR A 227 -23.86 17.27 13.32
N ALA A 228 -24.35 18.49 13.11
CA ALA A 228 -24.20 19.58 14.07
C ALA A 228 -25.32 19.47 15.11
N VAL A 229 -24.97 19.43 16.39
CA VAL A 229 -25.92 19.38 17.50
C VAL A 229 -25.71 20.58 18.40
N SER A 230 -26.77 21.36 18.63
CA SER A 230 -26.89 22.20 19.83
C SER A 230 -27.59 21.36 20.88
N LYS A 231 -27.06 21.24 22.09
CA LYS A 231 -27.81 20.59 23.17
C LYS A 231 -29.07 21.42 23.43
N GLN A 232 -30.24 20.89 23.06
CA GLN A 232 -31.47 21.23 23.76
C GLN A 232 -31.53 20.31 24.98
N CYS A 233 -31.21 20.86 26.14
CA CYS A 233 -31.81 20.41 27.40
C CYS A 233 -33.14 21.16 27.58
#